data_AF-A0A3N5IBR1-F1
#
_entry.id   AF-A0A3N5IBR1-F1
#
_cell.length_a   1.000
_cell.length_b   1.000
_cell.length_c   1.000
_cell.angle_alpha   90.00
_cell.angle_beta   90.00
_cell.angle_gamma   90.00
#
_symmetry.space_group_name_H-M   'P 1'
#
loop_
_entity.id
_entity.type
_entity.pdbx_description
1 polymer ?
#
loop_
_entity_poly.entity_id
_entity_poly.type
_entity_poly.pdbx_seq_one_letter_code
_entity_poly.pdbx_strand_id
1 'polypeptide(L)' 'MEAHDGLSARIAAEAGFEGVWASGLTMSASFGVRDNNELSWSQVVDHAGFMVDAAAVPILVDG' A
#
# COMPACT_ATOMS: atom_id res chain seq x y z
N MET A 1 9.94 2.42 -2.62
CA MET A 1 9.29 3.63 -2.04
C MET A 1 8.07 3.19 -1.26
N GLU A 2 7.69 3.87 -0.18
CA GLU A 2 6.43 3.57 0.53
C GLU A 2 5.22 4.10 -0.26
N ALA A 3 4.10 3.38 -0.18
CA ALA A 3 2.79 3.88 -0.60
C ALA A 3 1.69 3.25 0.28
N HIS A 4 0.58 3.94 0.43
CA HIS A 4 -0.54 3.54 1.29
C HIS A 4 -1.90 3.58 0.58
N ASP A 5 -1.93 3.83 -0.73
CA ASP A 5 -3.10 3.75 -1.60
C ASP A 5 -2.69 3.68 -3.08
N GLY A 6 -3.66 3.51 -3.98
CA GLY A 6 -3.38 3.42 -5.41
C GLY A 6 -2.80 4.70 -6.02
N LEU A 7 -3.12 5.87 -5.47
CA LEU A 7 -2.62 7.14 -5.99
C LEU A 7 -1.13 7.32 -5.69
N SER A 8 -0.74 7.12 -4.42
CA SER A 8 0.66 7.15 -3.98
C SER A 8 1.50 6.08 -4.65
N ALA A 9 0.93 4.88 -4.88
CA ALA A 9 1.62 3.81 -5.60
C ALA A 9 1.88 4.17 -7.07
N ARG A 10 0.91 4.77 -7.77
CA ARG A 10 1.11 5.27 -9.14
C ARG A 10 2.14 6.40 -9.18
N ILE A 11 2.09 7.35 -8.24
CA ILE A 11 3.10 8.42 -8.16
C ILE A 11 4.49 7.84 -7.95
N ALA A 12 4.65 6.83 -7.09
CA ALA A 12 5.94 6.17 -6.88
C ALA A 12 6.45 5.49 -8.17
N ALA A 13 5.57 4.81 -8.91
CA ALA A 13 5.93 4.20 -10.19
C ALA A 13 6.33 5.24 -11.24
N GLU A 14 5.54 6.31 -11.41
CA GLU A 14 5.82 7.41 -12.34
C GLU A 14 7.10 8.18 -11.97
N ALA A 15 7.46 8.23 -10.69
CA ALA A 15 8.73 8.77 -10.20
C ALA A 15 9.94 7.86 -10.50
N GLY A 16 9.73 6.68 -11.08
CA GLY A 16 10.79 5.77 -11.51
C GLY A 16 11.25 4.77 -10.45
N PHE A 17 10.49 4.56 -9.37
CA PHE A 17 10.80 3.49 -8.43
C PHE A 17 10.43 2.12 -9.01
N GLU A 18 11.37 1.18 -8.94
CA GLU A 18 11.18 -0.19 -9.47
C GLU A 18 10.29 -1.07 -8.58
N GLY A 19 9.83 -0.56 -7.44
CA GLY A 19 8.96 -1.29 -6.53
C GLY A 19 8.47 -0.44 -5.36
N VAL A 20 7.36 -0.89 -4.79
CA VAL A 20 6.64 -0.19 -3.73
C VAL A 20 6.52 -1.08 -2.50
N TRP A 21 6.60 -0.46 -1.32
CA TRP A 21 6.35 -1.10 -0.04
C TRP A 21 4.99 -0.64 0.47
N ALA A 22 4.03 -1.57 0.54
CA ALA A 22 2.73 -1.35 1.16
C ALA A 22 2.89 -1.48 2.68
N SER A 23 3.22 -0.38 3.35
CA SER A 23 3.55 -0.35 4.78
C SER A 23 2.30 -0.49 5.64
N GLY A 24 2.34 -1.38 6.64
CA GLY A 24 1.26 -1.56 7.62
C GLY A 24 0.92 -0.25 8.32
N LEU A 25 1.95 0.46 8.80
CA LEU A 25 1.83 1.75 9.47
C LEU A 25 1.09 2.81 8.63
N THR A 26 1.49 3.01 7.37
CA THR A 26 0.90 4.09 6.56
C THR A 26 -0.48 3.72 6.03
N MET A 27 -0.73 2.43 5.74
CA MET A 27 -2.07 1.94 5.46
C MET A 27 -3.00 2.07 6.67
N SER A 28 -2.62 1.59 7.86
CA SER A 28 -3.46 1.71 9.06
C SER A 28 -3.76 3.18 9.38
N ALA A 29 -2.75 4.04 9.27
CA ALA A 29 -2.92 5.47 9.50
C ALA A 29 -3.87 6.14 8.50
N SER A 30 -3.85 5.74 7.22
CA SER A 30 -4.76 6.29 6.21
C SER A 30 -6.23 5.87 6.45
N PHE A 31 -6.44 4.72 7.08
CA PHE A 31 -7.76 4.26 7.55
C PHE A 31 -8.14 4.81 8.94
N GLY A 32 -7.29 5.63 9.56
CA GLY A 32 -7.55 6.23 10.87
C GLY A 32 -7.53 5.23 12.04
N VAL A 33 -6.87 4.09 11.86
CA VAL A 33 -6.74 3.04 12.87
C VAL A 33 -5.28 2.85 13.28
N ARG A 34 -5.03 2.11 14.37
CA ARG A 34 -3.65 1.83 14.80
C ARG A 34 -3.05 0.69 13.97
N ASP A 35 -1.73 0.72 13.89
CA ASP A 35 -0.93 -0.36 13.33
C ASP A 35 -0.80 -1.53 14.31
N ASN A 36 -1.92 -2.22 14.57
CA ASN A 36 -2.02 -3.31 15.54
C ASN A 36 -3.11 -4.34 15.18
N ASN A 37 -3.32 -4.56 13.87
CA ASN A 37 -4.37 -5.44 13.33
C ASN A 37 -5.81 -4.96 13.57
N GLU A 38 -6.03 -3.65 13.72
CA GLU A 38 -7.38 -3.07 13.62
C GLU A 38 -7.94 -3.16 12.19
N LEU A 39 -7.08 -3.08 11.17
CA LEU A 39 -7.39 -3.58 9.82
C LEU A 39 -7.27 -5.11 9.81
N SER A 40 -8.32 -5.78 9.35
CA SER A 40 -8.26 -7.21 9.06
C SER A 40 -7.33 -7.48 7.88
N TRP A 41 -6.70 -8.66 7.86
CA TRP A 41 -5.83 -9.08 6.75
C TRP A 41 -6.54 -9.02 5.40
N SER A 42 -7.86 -9.29 5.33
CA SER A 42 -8.64 -9.16 4.11
C SER A 42 -8.75 -7.71 3.64
N GLN A 43 -8.95 -6.76 4.55
CA GLN A 43 -8.95 -5.33 4.20
C GLN A 43 -7.59 -4.87 3.69
N VAL A 44 -6.50 -5.35 4.30
CA VAL A 44 -5.14 -5.05 3.84
C VAL A 44 -4.91 -5.59 2.41
N VAL A 45 -5.29 -6.84 2.15
CA VAL A 45 -5.15 -7.46 0.82
C VAL A 45 -6.02 -6.78 -0.23
N ASP A 46 -7.28 -6.47 0.10
CA ASP A 46 -8.17 -5.74 -0.81
C ASP A 46 -7.62 -4.36 -1.16
N HIS A 47 -7.08 -3.65 -0.15
CA HIS A 47 -6.48 -2.33 -0.34
C HIS A 47 -5.20 -2.37 -1.17
N ALA A 48 -4.32 -3.35 -0.91
CA ALA A 48 -3.14 -3.61 -1.72
C ALA A 48 -3.50 -3.98 -3.17
N GLY A 49 -4.65 -4.63 -3.40
CA GLY A 49 -5.19 -4.90 -4.74
C GLY A 49 -5.35 -3.63 -5.58
N PHE A 50 -5.93 -2.57 -5.01
CA PHE A 50 -6.04 -1.27 -5.71
C PHE A 50 -4.67 -0.64 -6.01
N MET A 51 -3.66 -0.89 -5.18
CA MET A 51 -2.30 -0.42 -5.42
C MET A 51 -1.65 -1.16 -6.59
N VAL A 52 -1.83 -2.48 -6.64
CA VAL A 52 -1.33 -3.34 -7.74
C VAL A 52 -1.92 -2.89 -9.07
N ASP A 53 -3.22 -2.64 -9.11
CA ASP A 53 -3.92 -2.16 -10.32
C ASP A 53 -3.40 -0.81 -10.82
N ALA A 54 -2.88 0.05 -9.92
CA ALA A 54 -2.49 1.41 -10.23
C ALA A 54 -1.01 1.60 -10.59
N ALA A 55 -0.09 0.82 -10.01
CA ALA A 55 1.34 1.12 -10.03
C ALA A 55 2.15 0.39 -11.11
N ALA A 56 1.66 -0.75 -11.64
CA ALA A 56 2.37 -1.56 -12.66
C ALA A 56 3.84 -1.93 -12.33
N VAL A 57 4.24 -1.81 -11.06
CA VAL A 57 5.53 -2.23 -10.50
C VAL A 57 5.29 -3.21 -9.34
N PRO A 58 6.24 -4.08 -8.99
CA PRO A 58 6.10 -5.00 -7.87
C PRO A 58 5.79 -4.29 -6.54
N ILE A 59 4.89 -4.88 -5.77
CA ILE A 59 4.54 -4.43 -4.42
C ILE A 59 4.96 -5.50 -3.42
N LEU A 60 5.76 -5.10 -2.44
CA LEU A 60 6.06 -5.89 -1.25
C LEU A 60 5.08 -5.44 -0.16
N VAL A 61 4.36 -6.38 0.45
CA VAL A 61 3.32 -6.11 1.45
C VAL A 61 3.85 -6.42 2.85
N ASP A 62 3.60 -5.51 3.79
CA ASP A 62 3.84 -5.70 5.22
C ASP A 62 2.74 -6.58 5.82
N GLY A 63 3.11 -7.75 6.33
CA GLY A 63 2.15 -8.78 6.77
C GLY A 63 2.69 -9.68 7.87
#